data_AF-A0A0N8WAB1-F1
#
_entry.id   AF-A0A0N8WAB1-F1
#
_cell.length_a   1.000
_cell.length_b   1.000
_cell.length_c   1.000
_cell.angle_alpha   90.00
_cell.angle_beta   90.00
_cell.angle_gamma   90.00
#
_symmetry.space_group_name_H-M   'P 1'
#
loop_
_entity.id
_entity.type
_entity.pdbx_description
1 polymer ?
#
loop_
_entity_poly.entity_id
_entity_poly.type
_entity_poly.pdbx_seq_one_letter_code
_entity_poly.pdbx_strand_id
1 'polypeptide(L)' 'MKNGLICKGASKWIERAKLYREQADYGDFYIVSRKEAEAQIKSAMQFIKEVEKAIEKINY' A
#
# COMPACT_ATOMS: atom_id res chain seq x y z
N MET A 1 -4.71 -0.24 10.96
CA MET A 1 -6.04 -0.85 10.79
C MET A 1 -6.34 -1.67 12.03
N LYS A 2 -7.35 -1.26 12.80
CA LYS A 2 -7.67 -1.82 14.13
C LYS A 2 -9.02 -2.54 14.15
N ASN A 3 -9.72 -2.56 13.02
CA ASN A 3 -11.15 -2.83 12.93
C ASN A 3 -11.46 -4.32 12.62
N GLY A 4 -10.44 -5.19 12.54
CA GLY A 4 -10.58 -6.61 12.20
C GLY A 4 -10.92 -6.93 10.73
N LEU A 5 -11.44 -5.96 9.98
CA LEU A 5 -11.89 -6.11 8.59
C LEU A 5 -10.74 -6.19 7.57
N ILE A 6 -9.64 -5.49 7.82
CA ILE A 6 -8.46 -5.46 6.96
C ILE A 6 -7.23 -5.85 7.78
N CYS A 7 -6.34 -6.65 7.18
CA CYS A 7 -5.17 -7.18 7.88
C CYS A 7 -4.26 -6.06 8.43
N LYS A 8 -3.59 -6.32 9.57
CA LYS A 8 -2.68 -5.34 10.20
C LYS A 8 -1.51 -4.95 9.28
N GLY A 9 -1.11 -5.84 8.37
CA GLY A 9 -0.05 -5.60 7.39
C GLY A 9 -0.37 -4.49 6.39
N ALA A 10 -1.65 -4.25 6.10
CA ALA A 10 -2.08 -3.24 5.15
C ALA A 10 -1.74 -1.80 5.58
N SER A 11 -1.61 -1.54 6.89
CA SER A 11 -1.14 -0.23 7.38
C SER A 11 0.32 0.04 6.99
N LYS A 12 1.16 -0.99 7.02
CA LYS A 12 2.56 -0.89 6.58
C LYS A 12 2.67 -0.67 5.06
N TRP A 13 1.75 -1.24 4.28
CA TRP A 13 1.70 -1.01 2.83
C TRP A 13 1.39 0.45 2.50
N ILE A 14 0.38 1.04 3.16
CA ILE A 14 0.04 2.46 2.99
C ILE A 14 1.22 3.36 3.42
N GLU A 15 1.79 3.09 4.60
CA GLU A 15 2.90 3.88 5.13
C GLU A 15 4.10 3.89 4.17
N ARG A 16 4.46 2.73 3.61
CA ARG A 16 5.51 2.63 2.61
C ARG A 16 5.15 3.35 1.31
N ALA A 17 3.91 3.20 0.82
CA ALA A 17 3.47 3.88 -0.38
C ALA A 17 3.56 5.41 -0.22
N LYS A 18 3.17 5.94 0.95
CA LYS A 18 3.34 7.35 1.29
C LYS A 18 4.80 7.78 1.25
N LEU A 19 5.68 7.03 1.94
CA LEU A 19 7.11 7.33 1.99
C LEU A 19 7.72 7.41 0.58
N TYR A 20 7.43 6.42 -0.27
CA TYR A 20 7.96 6.39 -1.63
C TYR A 20 7.43 7.54 -2.49
N ARG A 21 6.15 7.90 -2.35
CA ARG A 21 5.59 9.08 -3.02
C ARG A 21 6.30 10.36 -2.57
N GLU A 22 6.50 10.53 -1.27
CA GLU A 22 7.19 11.72 -0.73
C GLU A 22 8.64 11.81 -1.21
N GLN A 23 9.35 10.68 -1.25
CA GLN A 23 10.71 10.63 -1.77
C GLN A 23 10.77 10.89 -3.28
N ALA A 24 9.80 10.39 -4.05
CA ALA A 24 9.75 10.63 -5.50
C ALA A 24 9.38 12.07 -5.85
N ASP A 25 8.46 12.67 -5.10
CA ASP A 25 7.94 14.02 -5.38
C ASP A 25 8.88 15.12 -4.85
N TYR A 26 9.54 14.90 -3.71
CA TYR A 26 10.28 15.93 -2.97
C TYR A 26 11.75 15.57 -2.70
N GLY A 27 12.21 14.38 -3.10
CA GLY A 27 13.60 13.96 -2.88
C GLY A 27 14.53 14.44 -3.98
N ASP A 28 15.54 15.22 -3.64
CA ASP A 28 16.50 15.79 -4.60
C ASP A 28 17.30 14.72 -5.39
N PHE A 29 17.51 13.53 -4.81
CA PHE A 29 18.33 12.47 -5.39
C PHE A 29 17.70 11.07 -5.28
N TYR A 30 16.39 10.98 -5.08
CA TYR A 30 15.74 9.67 -4.94
C TYR A 30 15.54 9.00 -6.31
N ILE A 31 16.33 7.95 -6.57
CA ILE A 31 16.16 7.10 -7.75
C ILE A 31 15.59 5.77 -7.29
N VAL A 32 14.34 5.51 -7.63
CA VAL A 32 13.67 4.25 -7.34
C VAL A 32 14.23 3.13 -8.22
N SER A 33 14.63 2.01 -7.62
CA SER A 33 15.02 0.83 -8.39
C SER A 33 13.80 0.09 -8.95
N ARG A 34 13.97 -0.67 -10.04
CA ARG A 34 12.90 -1.53 -10.59
C ARG A 34 12.30 -2.44 -9.53
N LYS A 35 13.14 -3.05 -8.69
CA LYS A 35 12.70 -3.96 -7.62
C LYS A 35 11.83 -3.25 -6.58
N GLU A 36 12.17 -2.02 -6.23
CA GLU A 36 11.35 -1.21 -5.31
C GLU A 36 10.01 -0.83 -5.95
N ALA A 37 10.01 -0.43 -7.22
CA ALA A 37 8.79 -0.14 -7.96
C ALA A 37 7.86 -1.37 -8.06
N GLU A 38 8.41 -2.54 -8.41
CA GLU A 38 7.66 -3.80 -8.46
C GLU A 38 7.08 -4.18 -7.09
N ALA A 39 7.85 -3.99 -6.01
CA ALA A 39 7.38 -4.25 -4.65
C ALA A 39 6.25 -3.30 -4.24
N GLN A 40 6.30 -2.02 -4.65
CA GLN A 40 5.23 -1.07 -4.43
C GLN A 40 3.95 -1.47 -5.17
N ILE A 41 4.06 -1.82 -6.46
CA ILE A 41 2.91 -2.27 -7.28
C ILE A 41 2.26 -3.49 -6.63
N LYS A 42 3.07 -4.50 -6.27
CA LYS A 42 2.55 -5.72 -5.63
C LYS A 42 1.84 -5.41 -4.31
N SER A 43 2.40 -4.53 -3.49
CA SER A 43 1.79 -4.12 -2.21
C SER A 43 0.47 -3.37 -2.41
N ALA A 44 0.41 -2.49 -3.42
CA ALA A 44 -0.80 -1.74 -3.78
C ALA A 44 -1.91 -2.67 -4.28
N MET A 45 -1.60 -3.61 -5.17
CA MET A 45 -2.58 -4.61 -5.64
C MET A 45 -3.13 -5.45 -4.48
N GLN A 46 -2.24 -5.88 -3.57
CA GLN A 46 -2.66 -6.68 -2.42
C GLN A 46 -3.51 -5.86 -1.43
N PHE A 47 -3.21 -4.57 -1.28
CA PHE A 47 -4.03 -3.66 -0.49
C PHE A 47 -5.45 -3.50 -1.08
N ILE A 48 -5.56 -3.20 -2.38
CA ILE A 48 -6.85 -3.03 -3.07
C ILE A 48 -7.71 -4.27 -2.90
N LYS A 49 -7.14 -5.45 -3.16
CA LYS A 49 -7.85 -6.74 -3.01
C LYS A 49 -8.37 -6.95 -1.58
N GLU A 50 -7.63 -6.56 -0.55
CA GLU A 50 -8.08 -6.69 0.83
C GLU A 50 -9.19 -5.70 1.17
N VAL A 51 -9.16 -4.49 0.60
CA VAL A 51 -10.25 -3.51 0.74
C VAL A 51 -11.51 -3.98 0.04
N GLU A 52 -11.41 -4.48 -1.19
CA GLU A 52 -12.55 -5.03 -1.94
C GLU A 52 -13.25 -6.14 -1.17
N LYS A 53 -12.49 -7.13 -0.65
CA LYS A 53 -13.03 -8.19 0.22
C LYS A 53 -13.68 -7.64 1.49
N ALA A 54 -13.13 -6.59 2.07
CA ALA A 54 -13.71 -5.99 3.27
C ALA A 54 -15.04 -5.30 2.95
N ILE A 55 -15.14 -4.60 1.81
CA ILE A 55 -16.38 -3.99 1.32
C ILE A 55 -17.44 -5.05 1.05
N GLU A 56 -17.07 -6.15 0.37
CA GLU A 56 -17.99 -7.27 0.13
C GLU A 56 -18.57 -7.80 1.44
N LYS A 57 -17.76 -8.00 2.48
CA LYS A 57 -18.23 -8.47 3.80
C LYS A 57 -19.14 -7.50 4.54
N ILE A 58 -19.11 -6.21 4.20
CA ILE A 58 -19.97 -5.18 4.83
C ILE A 58 -21.31 -5.06 4.09
N ASN A 59 -21.35 -5.39 2.80
CA ASN A 59 -22.55 -5.28 1.94
C ASN A 59 -23.43 -6.55 1.93
N TYR A 60 -23.15 -7.54 2.78
CA TYR A 60 -23.97 -8.72 3.06
C TYR A 60 -24.45 -8.67 4.51
#